data_AF-A0A958ATX6-F1
#
_entry.id   AF-A0A958ATX6-F1
#
_cell.length_a   1.000
_cell.length_b   1.000
_cell.length_c   1.000
_cell.angle_alpha   90.00
_cell.angle_beta   90.00
_cell.angle_gamma   90.00
#
_symmetry.space_group_name_H-M   'P 1'
#
loop_
_entity.id
_entity.type
_entity.pdbx_description
1 polymer ?
#
loop_
_entity_poly.entity_id
_entity_poly.type
_entity_poly.pdbx_seq_one_letter_code
_entity_poly.pdbx_strand_id
1 'polypeptide(L)'
;MTDRIAIKGTSNGLIITIGSGMWEGLVEELDSQLGAKASFFKGGRVALQVGARQLTRPQLESMGQMLSRHNVTLWAVGSDDISTKEAATQLSLETSVIPPKQRNAPPRVARSNGDSLVTRRTLRSGQVLKHPGNVVIIGDVNPGAEIQAGGDVIIWGRLRGSVHAGTKTGSEAIVCALQLSPMQLRIGEYITRSPADDGSREVIPEIASVQDGHIVAEPWRG
;
A
#
# COMPACT_ATOMS: atom_id res chain seq x y z
N MET A 1 30.15 -10.07 11.43
CA MET A 1 30.82 -9.50 10.24
C MET A 1 29.73 -9.22 9.23
N THR A 2 29.35 -7.95 9.04
CA THR A 2 28.32 -7.58 8.07
C THR A 2 29.00 -7.40 6.73
N ASP A 3 28.70 -8.25 5.76
CA ASP A 3 29.29 -8.15 4.41
C ASP A 3 29.01 -6.77 3.81
N ARG A 4 30.02 -6.19 3.16
CA ARG A 4 29.92 -4.88 2.49
C ARG A 4 28.87 -4.88 1.38
N ILE A 5 28.70 -6.02 0.72
CA ILE A 5 27.70 -6.25 -0.32
C ILE A 5 27.14 -7.65 -0.10
N ALA A 6 25.82 -7.75 0.07
CA ALA A 6 25.13 -9.03 0.21
C ALA A 6 24.11 -9.21 -0.91
N ILE A 7 24.19 -10.32 -1.63
CA ILE A 7 23.27 -10.66 -2.72
C ILE A 7 22.38 -11.82 -2.26
N LYS A 8 21.06 -11.62 -2.28
CA LYS A 8 20.06 -12.61 -1.88
C LYS A 8 19.08 -12.89 -3.01
N GLY A 9 18.88 -14.16 -3.34
CA GLY A 9 17.82 -14.59 -4.25
C GLY A 9 16.44 -14.58 -3.60
N THR A 10 15.43 -14.18 -4.36
CA THR A 10 14.01 -14.15 -3.95
C THR A 10 13.11 -14.61 -5.10
N SER A 11 11.83 -14.85 -4.83
CA SER A 11 10.83 -15.19 -5.86
C SER A 11 10.64 -14.07 -6.91
N ASN A 12 10.99 -12.83 -6.58
CA ASN A 12 10.81 -11.66 -7.45
C ASN A 12 12.13 -11.16 -8.07
N GLY A 13 13.20 -11.96 -8.02
CA GLY A 13 14.52 -11.61 -8.51
C GLY A 13 15.54 -11.51 -7.37
N LEU A 14 16.43 -10.54 -7.46
CA LEU A 14 17.59 -10.42 -6.57
C LEU A 14 17.46 -9.19 -5.69
N ILE A 15 17.80 -9.34 -4.42
CA ILE A 15 17.99 -8.21 -3.51
C ILE A 15 19.48 -8.05 -3.29
N ILE A 16 20.00 -6.86 -3.62
CA ILE A 16 21.39 -6.48 -3.37
C ILE A 16 21.40 -5.48 -2.23
N THR A 17 21.99 -5.85 -1.10
CA THR A 17 22.14 -4.98 0.06
C THR A 17 23.53 -4.37 0.03
N ILE A 18 23.59 -3.04 -0.01
CA ILE A 18 24.81 -2.25 0.03
C ILE A 18 25.01 -1.76 1.46
N GLY A 19 26.10 -2.20 2.08
CA GLY A 19 26.47 -1.87 3.45
C GLY A 19 27.24 -0.56 3.56
N SER A 20 28.06 -0.47 4.62
CA SER A 20 28.91 0.68 4.91
C SER A 20 30.16 0.70 4.01
N GLY A 21 30.61 1.90 3.63
CA GLY A 21 31.76 2.10 2.73
C GLY A 21 31.56 3.27 1.78
N MET A 22 32.62 3.63 1.03
CA MET A 22 32.53 4.62 -0.04
C MET A 22 31.74 4.06 -1.22
N TRP A 23 30.86 4.87 -1.80
CA TRP A 23 29.92 4.42 -2.83
C TRP A 23 30.65 3.87 -4.06
N GLU A 24 31.68 4.57 -4.51
CA GLU A 24 32.47 4.24 -5.70
C GLU A 24 33.11 2.86 -5.54
N GLY A 25 33.76 2.60 -4.40
CA GLY A 25 34.38 1.30 -4.13
C GLY A 25 33.36 0.15 -4.01
N LEU A 26 32.15 0.43 -3.52
CA LEU A 26 31.07 -0.57 -3.45
C LEU A 26 30.49 -0.87 -4.85
N VAL A 27 30.43 0.12 -5.73
CA VAL A 27 30.00 -0.07 -7.12
C VAL A 27 31.02 -0.91 -7.89
N GLU A 28 32.31 -0.63 -7.73
CA GLU A 28 33.39 -1.40 -8.36
C GLU A 28 33.41 -2.86 -7.87
N GLU A 29 33.25 -3.07 -6.56
CA GLU A 29 33.18 -4.40 -5.98
C GLU A 29 31.96 -5.18 -6.50
N LEU A 30 30.79 -4.51 -6.62
CA LEU A 30 29.60 -5.12 -7.19
C LEU A 30 29.77 -5.49 -8.66
N ASP A 31 30.36 -4.61 -9.46
CA ASP A 31 30.64 -4.83 -10.89
C ASP A 31 31.54 -6.06 -11.08
N SER A 32 32.57 -6.20 -10.26
CA SER A 32 33.45 -7.37 -10.24
C SER A 32 32.69 -8.66 -9.88
N GLN A 33 31.82 -8.62 -8.85
CA GLN A 33 31.03 -9.79 -8.44
C GLN A 33 30.01 -10.23 -9.50
N LEU A 34 29.37 -9.28 -10.20
CA LEU A 34 28.45 -9.57 -11.29
C LEU A 34 29.19 -10.18 -12.48
N GLY A 35 30.36 -9.64 -12.84
CA GLY A 35 31.21 -10.17 -13.90
C GLY A 35 31.70 -11.60 -13.63
N ALA A 36 32.13 -11.89 -12.40
CA ALA A 36 32.62 -13.21 -12.01
C ALA A 36 31.54 -14.31 -12.09
N LYS A 37 30.25 -13.94 -11.98
CA LYS A 37 29.11 -14.87 -11.99
C LYS A 37 28.05 -14.47 -13.03
N ALA A 38 28.47 -13.93 -14.18
CA ALA A 38 27.57 -13.34 -15.18
C ALA A 38 26.43 -14.25 -15.64
N SER A 39 26.67 -15.57 -15.75
CA SER A 39 25.64 -16.54 -16.16
C SER A 39 24.49 -16.69 -15.15
N PHE A 40 24.75 -16.44 -13.86
CA PHE A 40 23.75 -16.53 -12.80
C PHE A 40 22.79 -15.33 -12.78
N PHE A 41 23.26 -14.17 -13.23
CA PHE A 41 22.53 -12.90 -13.13
C PHE A 41 21.78 -12.49 -14.40
N LYS A 42 22.11 -13.09 -15.55
CA LYS A 42 21.60 -12.69 -16.86
C LYS A 42 20.07 -12.73 -16.93
N GLY A 43 19.46 -11.60 -17.29
CA GLY A 43 18.00 -11.45 -17.39
C GLY A 43 17.30 -11.27 -16.04
N GLY A 44 18.07 -11.19 -14.95
CA GLY A 44 17.56 -10.95 -13.61
C GLY A 44 17.11 -9.51 -13.41
N ARG A 45 16.18 -9.33 -12.47
CA ARG A 45 15.78 -8.02 -11.96
C ARG A 45 16.30 -7.84 -10.54
N VAL A 46 16.85 -6.67 -10.24
CA VAL A 46 17.48 -6.32 -8.96
C VAL A 46 16.69 -5.23 -8.25
N ALA A 47 16.49 -5.45 -6.95
CA ALA A 47 16.10 -4.45 -5.99
C ALA A 47 17.33 -4.10 -5.12
N LEU A 48 17.65 -2.81 -5.03
CA LEU A 48 18.83 -2.32 -4.32
C LEU A 48 18.45 -1.80 -2.94
N GLN A 49 18.94 -2.42 -1.87
CA GLN A 49 18.75 -1.95 -0.49
C GLN A 49 19.97 -1.16 -0.02
N VAL A 50 19.79 0.11 0.32
CA VAL A 50 20.90 1.03 0.67
C VAL A 50 20.79 1.61 2.10
N GLY A 51 19.76 1.23 2.86
CA GLY A 51 19.55 1.70 4.23
C GLY A 51 19.44 3.22 4.29
N ALA A 52 20.07 3.86 5.28
CA ALA A 52 20.06 5.32 5.44
C ALA A 52 21.05 6.08 4.52
N ARG A 53 21.66 5.42 3.53
CA ARG A 53 22.61 6.07 2.62
C ARG A 53 21.89 7.05 1.70
N GLN A 54 22.37 8.28 1.68
CA GLN A 54 21.96 9.30 0.72
C GLN A 54 22.56 9.01 -0.65
N LEU A 55 21.71 8.73 -1.64
CA LEU A 55 22.09 8.58 -3.03
C LEU A 55 21.39 9.62 -3.88
N THR A 56 22.18 10.28 -4.70
CA THR A 56 21.72 11.24 -5.69
C THR A 56 21.21 10.54 -6.95
N ARG A 57 20.39 11.24 -7.73
CA ARG A 57 19.89 10.74 -9.01
C ARG A 57 21.03 10.26 -9.96
N PRO A 58 22.12 11.01 -10.18
CA PRO A 58 23.22 10.54 -11.04
C PRO A 58 23.88 9.25 -10.53
N GLN A 59 23.94 9.05 -9.21
CA GLN A 59 24.49 7.82 -8.64
C GLN A 59 23.57 6.62 -8.92
N LEU A 60 22.25 6.79 -8.82
CA LEU A 60 21.28 5.74 -9.15
C LEU A 60 21.23 5.44 -10.64
N GLU A 61 21.31 6.46 -11.50
CA GLU A 61 21.40 6.29 -12.95
C GLU A 61 22.67 5.50 -13.34
N SER A 62 23.82 5.87 -12.76
CA SER A 62 25.09 5.18 -13.01
C SER A 62 25.04 3.71 -12.57
N MET A 63 24.41 3.42 -11.42
CA MET A 63 24.17 2.06 -10.96
C MET A 63 23.26 1.27 -11.91
N GLY A 64 22.16 1.87 -12.37
CA GLY A 64 21.26 1.24 -13.34
C GLY A 64 21.94 0.94 -14.68
N GLN A 65 22.79 1.84 -15.16
CA GLN A 65 23.59 1.63 -16.37
C GLN A 65 24.61 0.49 -16.20
N MET A 66 25.31 0.44 -15.06
CA MET A 66 26.24 -0.65 -14.75
C MET A 66 25.52 -2.01 -14.73
N LEU A 67 24.39 -2.11 -14.01
CA LEU A 67 23.57 -3.33 -13.97
C LEU A 67 23.10 -3.74 -15.37
N SER A 68 22.71 -2.77 -16.20
CA SER A 68 22.27 -3.02 -17.58
C SER A 68 23.38 -3.62 -18.46
N ARG A 69 24.64 -3.26 -18.25
CA ARG A 69 25.80 -3.88 -18.96
C ARG A 69 25.93 -5.37 -18.64
N HIS A 70 25.56 -5.77 -17.43
CA HIS A 70 25.48 -7.17 -17.00
C HIS A 70 24.15 -7.84 -17.34
N ASN A 71 23.31 -7.18 -18.15
CA ASN A 71 22.00 -7.69 -18.56
C ASN A 71 21.03 -7.87 -17.38
N VAL A 72 21.17 -7.03 -16.35
CA VAL A 72 20.37 -6.98 -15.12
C VAL A 72 19.59 -5.68 -15.06
N THR A 73 18.31 -5.73 -14.71
CA THR A 73 17.46 -4.54 -14.62
C THR A 73 17.29 -4.10 -13.17
N LEU A 74 17.62 -2.84 -12.86
CA LEU A 74 17.25 -2.22 -11.59
C LEU A 74 15.77 -1.82 -11.64
N TRP A 75 14.96 -2.37 -10.74
CA TRP A 75 13.51 -2.06 -10.69
C TRP A 75 13.08 -1.38 -9.39
N ALA A 76 13.86 -1.54 -8.30
CA ALA A 76 13.56 -0.93 -7.01
C ALA A 76 14.82 -0.45 -6.27
N VAL A 77 14.66 0.60 -5.46
CA VAL A 77 15.66 1.14 -4.53
C VAL A 77 15.00 1.35 -3.16
N GLY A 78 15.39 0.55 -2.19
CA GLY A 78 14.91 0.58 -0.82
C GLY A 78 15.89 1.36 0.04
N SER A 79 15.40 2.44 0.63
CA SER A 79 16.16 3.34 1.47
C SER A 79 15.36 3.73 2.71
N ASP A 80 16.05 4.12 3.78
CA ASP A 80 15.46 4.78 4.95
C ASP A 80 15.52 6.32 4.80
N ASP A 81 16.32 6.81 3.84
CA ASP A 81 16.52 8.23 3.56
C ASP A 81 15.51 8.75 2.51
N ILE A 82 14.94 9.93 2.78
CA ILE A 82 13.89 10.53 1.95
C ILE A 82 14.46 11.02 0.61
N SER A 83 15.62 11.67 0.61
CA SER A 83 16.23 12.23 -0.62
C SER A 83 16.53 11.14 -1.64
N THR A 84 16.93 9.96 -1.16
CA THR A 84 17.18 8.79 -1.98
C THR A 84 15.91 8.20 -2.58
N LYS A 85 14.80 8.18 -1.81
CA LYS A 85 13.49 7.75 -2.32
C LYS A 85 12.97 8.69 -3.39
N GLU A 86 13.15 10.00 -3.22
CA GLU A 86 12.78 11.01 -4.22
C GLU A 86 13.60 10.82 -5.51
N ALA A 87 14.91 10.66 -5.39
CA ALA A 87 15.79 10.37 -6.53
C ALA A 87 15.40 9.09 -7.27
N ALA A 88 15.02 8.02 -6.54
CA ALA A 88 14.54 6.77 -7.13
C ALA A 88 13.20 6.94 -7.85
N THR A 89 12.27 7.68 -7.25
CA THR A 89 10.94 7.95 -7.84
C THR A 89 11.06 8.73 -9.15
N GLN A 90 11.98 9.69 -9.24
CA GLN A 90 12.26 10.42 -10.48
C GLN A 90 12.77 9.53 -11.62
N LEU A 91 13.32 8.35 -11.29
CA LEU A 91 13.78 7.34 -12.24
C LEU A 91 12.74 6.24 -12.50
N SER A 92 11.50 6.41 -12.02
CA SER A 92 10.44 5.39 -12.07
C SER A 92 10.83 4.07 -11.41
N LEU A 93 11.68 4.12 -10.40
CA LEU A 93 12.06 2.96 -9.58
C LEU A 93 11.12 2.84 -8.39
N GLU A 94 10.73 1.62 -8.03
CA GLU A 94 9.96 1.37 -6.82
C GLU A 94 10.81 1.66 -5.57
N THR A 95 10.24 2.26 -4.54
CA THR A 95 10.99 2.61 -3.32
C THR A 95 10.96 1.53 -2.24
N SER A 96 10.35 0.37 -2.55
CA SER A 96 10.22 -0.77 -1.65
C SER A 96 10.88 -2.00 -2.26
N VAL A 97 11.98 -2.45 -1.67
CA VAL A 97 12.77 -3.63 -2.12
C VAL A 97 12.12 -4.97 -1.73
N ILE A 98 11.27 -4.92 -0.71
CA ILE A 98 10.41 -6.01 -0.27
C ILE A 98 9.00 -5.49 -0.51
N PRO A 99 8.08 -6.21 -1.19
CA PRO A 99 6.67 -5.82 -1.15
C PRO A 99 6.33 -5.62 0.33
N PRO A 100 5.70 -4.50 0.72
CA PRO A 100 5.49 -4.18 2.13
C PRO A 100 4.96 -5.44 2.79
N LYS A 101 5.79 -6.01 3.67
CA LYS A 101 5.41 -7.17 4.47
C LYS A 101 4.16 -6.69 5.18
N GLN A 102 3.01 -7.22 4.75
CA GLN A 102 1.69 -6.72 5.08
C GLN A 102 1.71 -6.22 6.51
N ARG A 103 1.57 -4.91 6.66
CA ARG A 103 1.60 -4.20 7.92
C ARG A 103 0.40 -4.69 8.71
N ASN A 104 0.55 -5.80 9.43
CA ASN A 104 -0.47 -6.44 10.27
C ASN A 104 -1.91 -6.27 9.74
N ALA A 105 -2.14 -6.44 8.44
CA ALA A 105 -3.49 -6.68 7.98
C ALA A 105 -3.78 -8.10 8.47
N PRO A 106 -4.83 -8.32 9.29
CA PRO A 106 -5.25 -9.67 9.60
C PRO A 106 -5.34 -10.46 8.29
N PRO A 107 -4.95 -11.74 8.30
CA PRO A 107 -4.82 -12.52 7.08
C PRO A 107 -6.09 -12.34 6.25
N ARG A 108 -5.94 -11.85 5.01
CA ARG A 108 -7.02 -11.86 4.02
C ARG A 108 -7.35 -13.33 3.76
N VAL A 109 -8.18 -13.89 4.62
CA VAL A 109 -8.92 -15.09 4.31
C VAL A 109 -9.78 -14.66 3.12
N ALA A 110 -9.48 -15.17 1.93
CA ALA A 110 -10.42 -15.13 0.84
C ALA A 110 -11.65 -15.90 1.33
N ARG A 111 -12.62 -15.17 1.92
CA ARG A 111 -13.85 -15.75 2.41
C ARG A 111 -14.71 -16.02 1.19
N SER A 112 -14.77 -17.30 0.83
CA SER A 112 -15.76 -17.79 -0.10
C SER A 112 -17.15 -17.71 0.54
N ASN A 113 -18.12 -17.25 -0.26
CA ASN A 113 -19.58 -17.39 -0.09
C ASN A 113 -20.37 -16.27 0.60
N GLY A 114 -19.98 -15.01 0.43
CA GLY A 114 -20.89 -13.87 0.64
C GLY A 114 -21.27 -13.22 -0.69
N ASP A 115 -22.55 -13.22 -1.08
CA ASP A 115 -23.03 -12.40 -2.19
C ASP A 115 -22.60 -10.94 -1.97
N SER A 116 -22.22 -10.26 -3.06
CA SER A 116 -21.84 -8.84 -3.03
C SER A 116 -22.83 -8.03 -3.84
N LEU A 117 -23.38 -6.97 -3.25
CA LEU A 117 -24.26 -6.06 -3.95
C LEU A 117 -23.47 -4.88 -4.51
N VAL A 118 -23.46 -4.74 -5.84
CA VAL A 118 -22.89 -3.58 -6.51
C VAL A 118 -24.00 -2.64 -6.96
N THR A 119 -23.95 -1.40 -6.51
CA THR A 119 -24.95 -0.36 -6.82
C THR A 119 -24.27 0.83 -7.49
N ARG A 120 -24.67 1.17 -8.72
CA ARG A 120 -24.14 2.29 -9.51
C ARG A 120 -25.02 3.53 -9.41
N ARG A 121 -25.16 4.07 -8.20
CA ARG A 121 -25.91 5.31 -7.94
C ARG A 121 -25.51 5.89 -6.59
N THR A 122 -25.71 7.20 -6.45
CA THR A 122 -25.66 7.89 -5.16
C THR A 122 -26.83 7.48 -4.27
N LEU A 123 -26.57 7.21 -2.99
CA LEU A 123 -27.59 7.08 -1.97
C LEU A 123 -27.95 8.46 -1.42
N ARG A 124 -29.23 8.80 -1.43
CA ARG A 124 -29.75 10.11 -1.01
C ARG A 124 -30.42 10.02 0.37
N SER A 125 -30.65 11.17 0.98
CA SER A 125 -31.29 11.26 2.30
C SER A 125 -32.59 10.44 2.36
N GLY A 126 -32.78 9.70 3.45
CA GLY A 126 -33.90 8.80 3.67
C GLY A 126 -33.77 7.42 3.01
N GLN A 127 -32.78 7.20 2.15
CA GLN A 127 -32.57 5.90 1.54
C GLN A 127 -31.75 4.98 2.44
N VAL A 128 -32.22 3.73 2.57
CA VAL A 128 -31.53 2.67 3.31
C VAL A 128 -31.19 1.53 2.37
N LEU A 129 -29.93 1.13 2.32
CA LEU A 129 -29.46 -0.04 1.58
C LEU A 129 -29.04 -1.13 2.55
N LYS A 130 -29.66 -2.30 2.48
CA LYS A 130 -29.34 -3.46 3.34
C LYS A 130 -28.89 -4.64 2.50
N HIS A 131 -27.80 -5.29 2.89
CA HIS A 131 -27.31 -6.48 2.22
C HIS A 131 -26.63 -7.45 3.21
N PRO A 132 -26.91 -8.76 3.14
CA PRO A 132 -26.34 -9.74 4.07
C PRO A 132 -24.85 -10.05 3.84
N GLY A 133 -24.26 -9.59 2.73
CA GLY A 133 -22.84 -9.75 2.42
C GLY A 133 -22.16 -8.41 2.25
N ASN A 134 -21.26 -8.30 1.26
CA ASN A 134 -20.54 -7.06 0.99
C ASN A 134 -21.41 -6.08 0.20
N VAL A 135 -21.12 -4.79 0.32
CA VAL A 135 -21.77 -3.72 -0.44
C VAL A 135 -20.72 -2.88 -1.14
N VAL A 136 -20.89 -2.68 -2.44
CA VAL A 136 -20.09 -1.75 -3.25
C VAL A 136 -21.01 -0.66 -3.81
N ILE A 137 -20.70 0.59 -3.51
CA ILE A 137 -21.37 1.76 -4.10
C ILE A 137 -20.40 2.40 -5.10
N ILE A 138 -20.84 2.56 -6.34
CA ILE A 138 -20.18 3.41 -7.32
C ILE A 138 -20.97 4.72 -7.36
N GLY A 139 -20.55 5.67 -6.53
CA GLY A 139 -21.27 6.91 -6.22
C GLY A 139 -21.11 7.34 -4.76
N ASP A 140 -21.81 8.41 -4.40
CA ASP A 140 -21.74 8.98 -3.05
C ASP A 140 -22.79 8.40 -2.10
N VAL A 141 -22.56 8.55 -0.80
CA VAL A 141 -23.54 8.28 0.25
C VAL A 141 -23.78 9.58 1.00
N ASN A 142 -24.89 10.25 0.71
CA ASN A 142 -25.17 11.58 1.24
C ASN A 142 -25.69 11.54 2.69
N PRO A 143 -25.66 12.69 3.40
CA PRO A 143 -26.27 12.79 4.73
C PRO A 143 -27.72 12.29 4.73
N GLY A 144 -28.10 11.59 5.80
CA GLY A 144 -29.41 10.97 5.94
C GLY A 144 -29.61 9.66 5.15
N ALA A 145 -28.64 9.23 4.33
CA ALA A 145 -28.63 7.88 3.77
C ALA A 145 -27.97 6.88 4.73
N GLU A 146 -28.37 5.61 4.68
CA GLU A 146 -27.82 4.54 5.50
C GLU A 146 -27.45 3.29 4.68
N ILE A 147 -26.31 2.68 5.00
CA ILE A 147 -25.90 1.36 4.51
C ILE A 147 -25.78 0.40 5.68
N GLN A 148 -26.36 -0.79 5.54
CA GLN A 148 -26.18 -1.93 6.45
C GLN A 148 -25.67 -3.15 5.68
N ALA A 149 -24.44 -3.59 5.98
CA ALA A 149 -23.79 -4.71 5.30
C ALA A 149 -23.42 -5.83 6.30
N GLY A 150 -23.52 -7.08 5.85
CA GLY A 150 -23.03 -8.23 6.61
C GLY A 150 -21.51 -8.35 6.62
N GLY A 151 -20.88 -7.90 5.53
CA GLY A 151 -19.43 -7.87 5.36
C GLY A 151 -18.92 -6.45 5.13
N ASP A 152 -18.00 -6.33 4.18
CA ASP A 152 -17.30 -5.08 3.87
C ASP A 152 -18.20 -4.08 3.14
N VAL A 153 -17.90 -2.79 3.31
CA VAL A 153 -18.53 -1.70 2.56
C VAL A 153 -17.46 -0.91 1.80
N ILE A 154 -17.61 -0.84 0.48
CA ILE A 154 -16.70 -0.10 -0.39
C ILE A 154 -17.50 0.99 -1.09
N ILE A 155 -17.11 2.24 -0.92
CA ILE A 155 -17.76 3.39 -1.54
C ILE A 155 -16.75 4.04 -2.46
N TRP A 156 -16.96 3.88 -3.76
CA TRP A 156 -16.20 4.59 -4.78
C TRP A 156 -16.76 6.02 -4.94
N GLY A 157 -16.59 6.82 -3.89
CA GLY A 157 -17.15 8.15 -3.73
C GLY A 157 -16.99 8.66 -2.29
N ARG A 158 -17.79 9.67 -1.93
CA ARG A 158 -17.78 10.28 -0.58
C ARG A 158 -18.79 9.61 0.34
N LEU A 159 -18.36 9.23 1.53
CA LEU A 159 -19.25 8.76 2.59
C LEU A 159 -19.56 9.92 3.56
N ARG A 160 -20.78 10.46 3.47
CA ARG A 160 -21.33 11.47 4.40
C ARG A 160 -22.54 11.00 5.20
N GLY A 161 -23.19 9.93 4.75
CA GLY A 161 -24.29 9.29 5.47
C GLY A 161 -23.83 8.44 6.65
N SER A 162 -24.66 7.45 7.00
CA SER A 162 -24.35 6.46 8.02
C SER A 162 -24.03 5.10 7.41
N VAL A 163 -23.11 4.36 8.01
CA VAL A 163 -22.77 2.99 7.60
C VAL A 163 -22.69 2.07 8.80
N HIS A 164 -23.14 0.83 8.62
CA HIS A 164 -22.93 -0.29 9.53
C HIS A 164 -22.43 -1.49 8.74
N ALA A 165 -21.12 -1.72 8.78
CA ALA A 165 -20.46 -2.87 8.18
C ALA A 165 -20.30 -4.00 9.19
N GLY A 166 -20.07 -5.22 8.70
CA GLY A 166 -19.75 -6.35 9.56
C GLY A 166 -20.88 -6.83 10.46
N THR A 167 -22.16 -6.68 10.06
CA THR A 167 -23.27 -7.24 10.85
C THR A 167 -23.25 -8.77 10.93
N LYS A 168 -22.46 -9.44 10.07
CA LYS A 168 -22.16 -10.87 10.16
C LYS A 168 -20.69 -11.17 10.44
N THR A 169 -19.76 -10.43 9.84
CA THR A 169 -18.32 -10.66 10.00
C THR A 169 -17.71 -9.93 11.19
N GLY A 170 -18.50 -9.18 11.96
CA GLY A 170 -18.06 -8.48 13.16
C GLY A 170 -16.99 -7.43 12.88
N SER A 171 -16.00 -7.35 13.77
CA SER A 171 -14.91 -6.37 13.74
C SER A 171 -13.90 -6.57 12.61
N GLU A 172 -13.99 -7.67 11.87
CA GLU A 172 -13.09 -7.95 10.74
C GLU A 172 -13.51 -7.26 9.45
N ALA A 173 -14.73 -6.68 9.40
CA ALA A 173 -15.16 -5.91 8.26
C ALA A 173 -14.39 -4.60 8.12
N ILE A 174 -14.28 -4.11 6.89
CA ILE A 174 -13.73 -2.79 6.60
C ILE A 174 -14.75 -1.88 5.91
N VAL A 175 -14.54 -0.57 6.06
CA VAL A 175 -15.26 0.45 5.30
C VAL A 175 -14.24 1.30 4.54
N CYS A 176 -14.34 1.32 3.21
CA CYS A 176 -13.48 2.13 2.35
C CYS A 176 -14.27 3.23 1.67
N ALA A 177 -13.71 4.44 1.60
CA ALA A 177 -14.27 5.52 0.78
C ALA A 177 -13.16 6.36 0.13
N LEU A 178 -13.48 7.09 -0.94
CA LEU A 178 -12.57 8.11 -1.49
C LEU A 178 -12.48 9.36 -0.59
N GLN A 179 -13.42 9.49 0.34
CA GLN A 179 -13.42 10.46 1.43
C GLN A 179 -14.32 9.93 2.56
N LEU A 180 -13.78 9.73 3.76
CA LEU A 180 -14.57 9.34 4.94
C LEU A 180 -14.99 10.58 5.73
N SER A 181 -16.26 10.98 5.60
CA SER A 181 -16.88 11.99 6.46
C SER A 181 -18.25 11.56 6.99
N PRO A 182 -18.40 10.30 7.48
CA PRO A 182 -19.68 9.76 7.90
C PRO A 182 -20.27 10.51 9.11
N MET A 183 -21.60 10.73 9.08
CA MET A 183 -22.35 11.09 10.28
C MET A 183 -22.19 10.04 11.39
N GLN A 184 -22.11 8.76 10.98
CA GLN A 184 -21.88 7.63 11.87
C GLN A 184 -21.28 6.47 11.09
N LEU A 185 -20.24 5.86 11.64
CA LEU A 185 -19.61 4.68 11.08
C LEU A 185 -19.57 3.58 12.14
N ARG A 186 -20.16 2.44 11.82
CA ARG A 186 -20.19 1.23 12.64
C ARG A 186 -19.50 0.08 11.93
N ILE A 187 -18.70 -0.69 12.66
CA ILE A 187 -18.08 -1.94 12.21
C ILE A 187 -18.30 -2.99 13.32
N GLY A 188 -19.14 -3.99 13.06
CA GLY A 188 -19.61 -4.89 14.10
C GLY A 188 -20.31 -4.12 15.22
N GLU A 189 -19.81 -4.29 16.45
CA GLU A 189 -20.30 -3.60 17.66
C GLU A 189 -19.67 -2.21 17.87
N TYR A 190 -18.61 -1.88 17.13
CA TYR A 190 -17.86 -0.63 17.31
C TYR A 190 -18.52 0.50 16.55
N ILE A 191 -18.51 1.71 17.14
CA ILE A 191 -19.14 2.90 16.59
C ILE A 191 -18.21 4.10 16.74
N THR A 192 -18.14 4.92 15.70
CA THR A 192 -17.51 6.23 15.74
C THR A 192 -18.34 7.23 14.94
N ARG A 193 -18.05 8.52 15.15
CA ARG A 193 -18.60 9.62 14.36
C ARG A 193 -17.45 10.50 13.92
N SER A 194 -17.43 10.87 12.65
CA SER A 194 -16.47 11.86 12.19
C SER A 194 -16.89 13.25 12.67
N PRO A 195 -15.94 14.13 13.02
CA PRO A 195 -16.23 15.55 13.20
C PRO A 195 -16.89 16.08 11.93
N ALA A 196 -17.79 17.05 12.08
CA ALA A 196 -18.52 17.65 10.96
C ALA A 196 -17.56 18.02 9.80
N ASP A 197 -17.98 17.71 8.57
CA ASP A 197 -17.25 18.09 7.36
C ASP A 197 -17.46 19.59 7.11
N ASP A 198 -16.45 20.39 7.41
CA ASP A 198 -16.42 21.84 7.15
C ASP A 198 -15.84 22.15 5.75
N GLY A 199 -15.55 21.13 4.95
CA GLY A 199 -14.96 21.27 3.62
C GLY A 199 -13.46 21.58 3.61
N SER A 200 -12.80 21.66 4.79
CA SER A 200 -11.36 21.92 4.90
C SER A 200 -10.50 20.64 4.82
N ARG A 201 -11.11 19.46 4.94
CA ARG A 201 -10.39 18.19 4.89
C ARG A 201 -9.90 17.87 3.48
N GLU A 202 -8.64 17.43 3.42
CA GLU A 202 -8.05 16.88 2.20
C GLU A 202 -8.85 15.67 1.71
N VAL A 203 -9.13 15.62 0.41
CA VAL A 203 -9.85 14.50 -0.21
C VAL A 203 -8.86 13.38 -0.48
N ILE A 204 -8.71 12.50 0.51
CA ILE A 204 -7.86 11.31 0.44
C ILE A 204 -8.71 10.04 0.56
N PRO A 205 -8.40 8.98 -0.19
CA PRO A 205 -9.01 7.69 0.03
C PRO A 205 -8.56 7.13 1.37
N GLU A 206 -9.49 6.57 2.13
CA GLU A 206 -9.26 6.06 3.48
C GLU A 206 -9.92 4.70 3.68
N ILE A 207 -9.32 3.91 4.59
CA ILE A 207 -9.85 2.63 5.04
C ILE A 207 -10.11 2.73 6.54
N ALA A 208 -11.36 2.56 6.95
CA ALA A 208 -11.75 2.39 8.33
C ALA A 208 -11.80 0.90 8.70
N SER A 209 -11.16 0.55 9.81
CA SER A 209 -11.09 -0.80 10.36
C SER A 209 -11.09 -0.76 11.89
N VAL A 210 -11.39 -1.89 12.54
CA VAL A 210 -11.26 -1.99 14.00
C VAL A 210 -9.83 -2.39 14.36
N GLN A 211 -9.16 -1.57 15.16
CA GLN A 211 -7.84 -1.84 15.72
C GLN A 211 -7.92 -1.57 17.23
N ASP A 212 -7.37 -2.46 18.06
CA ASP A 212 -7.34 -2.31 19.52
C ASP A 212 -8.67 -1.83 20.14
N GLY A 213 -9.79 -2.41 19.68
CA GLY A 213 -11.13 -2.12 20.20
C GLY A 213 -11.72 -0.75 19.82
N HIS A 214 -11.15 -0.05 18.86
CA HIS A 214 -11.70 1.20 18.34
C HIS A 214 -11.59 1.27 16.82
N ILE A 215 -12.37 2.14 16.19
CA ILE A 215 -12.32 2.32 14.75
C ILE A 215 -11.22 3.33 14.41
N VAL A 216 -10.29 2.91 13.56
CA VAL A 216 -9.21 3.74 13.03
C VAL A 216 -9.41 3.90 11.51
N ALA A 217 -9.34 5.14 11.03
CA ALA A 217 -9.32 5.48 9.62
C ALA A 217 -7.87 5.80 9.19
N GLU A 218 -7.35 5.06 8.22
CA GLU A 218 -6.01 5.26 7.69
C GLU A 218 -6.06 5.67 6.20
N PRO A 219 -5.21 6.61 5.75
CA PRO A 219 -5.06 6.91 4.34
C PRO A 219 -4.64 5.67 3.55
N TRP A 220 -5.31 5.41 2.42
CA TRP A 220 -4.89 4.37 1.49
C TRP A 220 -3.61 4.80 0.76
N ARG A 221 -2.54 4.05 0.98
CA ARG A 221 -1.24 4.20 0.31
C ARG A 221 -1.02 2.90 -0.45
N GLY A 222 -1.07 2.96 -1.77
CA GLY A 222 -0.95 1.81 -2.66
C GLY A 222 0.29 0.95 -2.41
#